data_AF-A0A958WYJ9-F1
#
_entry.id   AF-A0A958WYJ9-F1
#
_cell.length_a   1.000
_cell.length_b   1.000
_cell.length_c   1.000
_cell.angle_alpha   90.00
_cell.angle_beta   90.00
_cell.angle_gamma   90.00
#
_symmetry.space_group_name_H-M   'P 1'
#
loop_
_entity.id
_entity.type
_entity.pdbx_description
1 polymer ?
#
loop_
_entity_poly.entity_id
_entity_poly.type
_entity_poly.pdbx_seq_one_letter_code
_entity_poly.pdbx_strand_id
1 'polypeptide(L)'
;MPYRTSAQFKLNSVFGLLLLIAFFVGLFFILKGVFWILSWIAPVLLVAAFIIDKSVIINYGKWIAKTLKENPLLGIAAIVFTVVGYMVVFPYLFAKALFKKKVKDVQQQYEREQQGELVDFEEIESKPNRKETLELPQFEKQAKQEKRSEYDQLFD
;
A
#
# COMPACT_ATOMS: atom_id res chain seq x y z
N MET A 1 -48.22 23.00 -18.27
CA MET A 1 -47.62 21.68 -17.94
C MET A 1 -46.92 21.16 -19.19
N PRO A 2 -45.59 20.93 -19.20
CA PRO A 2 -44.92 20.42 -20.40
C PRO A 2 -45.09 18.90 -20.51
N TYR A 3 -45.43 18.42 -21.71
CA TYR A 3 -45.51 16.99 -22.03
C TYR A 3 -44.11 16.37 -22.01
N ARG A 4 -43.88 15.42 -21.10
CA ARG A 4 -42.69 14.54 -21.15
C ARG A 4 -42.85 13.60 -22.35
N THR A 5 -42.11 13.88 -23.43
CA THR A 5 -41.93 12.92 -24.53
C THR A 5 -41.14 11.74 -23.98
N SER A 6 -41.80 10.60 -23.75
CA SER A 6 -41.12 9.34 -23.48
C SER A 6 -40.67 8.76 -24.81
N ALA A 7 -39.36 8.58 -24.98
CA ALA A 7 -38.83 7.84 -26.11
C ALA A 7 -39.23 6.36 -25.94
N GLN A 8 -40.36 5.97 -26.51
CA GLN A 8 -40.78 4.57 -26.58
C GLN A 8 -39.96 3.87 -27.66
N PHE A 9 -38.75 3.44 -27.29
CA PHE A 9 -37.93 2.56 -28.13
C PHE A 9 -38.64 1.21 -28.28
N LYS A 10 -39.39 1.03 -29.36
CA LYS A 10 -39.89 -0.28 -29.79
C LYS A 10 -38.73 -1.03 -30.44
N LEU A 11 -37.85 -1.60 -29.61
CA LEU A 11 -36.81 -2.51 -30.08
C LEU A 11 -37.48 -3.83 -30.43
N ASN A 12 -37.56 -4.15 -31.72
CA ASN A 12 -37.93 -5.50 -32.15
C ASN A 12 -36.97 -6.49 -31.50
N SER A 13 -37.45 -7.63 -30.99
CA SER A 13 -36.61 -8.61 -30.28
C SER A 13 -35.39 -9.05 -31.10
N VAL A 14 -35.54 -9.13 -32.43
CA VAL A 14 -34.44 -9.42 -33.37
C VAL A 14 -33.41 -8.28 -33.40
N PHE A 15 -33.85 -7.02 -33.41
CA PHE A 15 -32.95 -5.87 -33.39
C PHE A 15 -32.22 -5.74 -32.03
N GLY A 16 -32.91 -6.03 -30.92
CA GLY A 16 -32.29 -6.10 -29.59
C GLY A 16 -31.21 -7.18 -29.52
N LEU A 17 -31.47 -8.37 -30.10
CA LEU A 17 -30.47 -9.44 -30.20
C LEU A 17 -29.26 -9.02 -31.04
N LEU A 18 -29.48 -8.39 -32.19
CA LEU A 18 -28.40 -7.87 -33.04
C LEU A 18 -27.55 -6.82 -32.33
N LEU A 19 -28.18 -5.92 -31.56
CA LEU A 19 -27.48 -4.91 -30.76
C LEU A 19 -26.66 -5.57 -29.65
N LEU A 20 -27.20 -6.59 -28.96
CA LEU A 20 -26.47 -7.36 -27.96
C LEU A 20 -25.23 -8.03 -28.56
N ILE A 21 -25.38 -8.66 -29.73
CA ILE A 21 -24.26 -9.27 -30.45
C ILE A 21 -23.21 -8.21 -30.80
N ALA A 22 -23.63 -7.08 -31.38
CA ALA A 22 -22.73 -5.98 -31.72
C ALA A 22 -22.00 -5.42 -30.48
N PHE A 23 -22.69 -5.33 -29.34
CA PHE A 23 -22.09 -4.94 -28.06
C PHE A 23 -21.00 -5.92 -27.61
N PHE A 24 -21.27 -7.23 -27.62
CA PHE A 24 -20.27 -8.23 -27.27
C PHE A 24 -19.10 -8.29 -28.25
N VAL A 25 -19.35 -8.08 -29.54
CA VAL A 25 -18.29 -7.94 -30.55
C VAL A 25 -17.41 -6.73 -30.25
N GLY A 26 -18.02 -5.57 -29.97
CA GLY A 26 -17.29 -4.38 -29.56
C GLY A 26 -16.47 -4.60 -28.29
N LEU A 27 -17.08 -5.21 -27.26
CA LEU A 27 -16.40 -5.57 -26.01
C LEU A 27 -15.22 -6.53 -26.24
N PHE A 28 -15.39 -7.51 -27.12
CA PHE A 28 -14.32 -8.45 -27.49
C PHE A 28 -13.12 -7.73 -28.10
N PHE A 29 -13.33 -6.76 -29.00
CA PHE A 29 -12.23 -5.99 -29.57
C PHE A 29 -11.52 -5.13 -28.52
N ILE A 30 -12.26 -4.51 -27.60
CA ILE A 30 -11.69 -3.74 -26.49
C ILE A 30 -10.83 -4.65 -25.60
N LEU A 31 -11.40 -5.78 -25.16
CA LEU A 31 -10.68 -6.75 -24.33
C LEU A 31 -9.44 -7.29 -25.04
N LYS A 32 -9.56 -7.61 -26.34
CA LYS A 32 -8.42 -8.05 -27.16
C LYS A 32 -7.31 -6.98 -27.17
N GLY A 33 -7.65 -5.71 -27.35
CA GLY A 33 -6.68 -4.61 -27.32
C GLY A 33 -6.00 -4.48 -25.96
N VAL A 34 -6.77 -4.51 -24.87
CA VAL A 34 -6.24 -4.47 -23.50
C VAL A 34 -5.31 -5.65 -23.25
N PHE A 35 -5.75 -6.88 -23.56
CA PHE A 35 -4.94 -8.08 -23.36
C PHE A 35 -3.69 -8.10 -24.25
N TRP A 36 -3.73 -7.51 -25.43
CA TRP A 36 -2.56 -7.39 -26.30
C TRP A 36 -1.47 -6.50 -25.68
N ILE A 37 -1.84 -5.31 -25.18
CA ILE A 37 -0.91 -4.42 -24.46
C ILE A 37 -0.45 -5.08 -23.16
N LEU A 38 -1.38 -5.70 -22.43
CA LEU A 38 -1.12 -6.33 -21.15
C LEU A 38 -0.18 -7.52 -21.28
N SER A 39 -0.28 -8.28 -22.36
CA SER A 39 0.62 -9.39 -22.70
C SER A 39 2.06 -8.91 -22.85
N TRP A 40 2.29 -7.76 -23.50
CA TRP A 40 3.62 -7.19 -23.67
C TRP A 40 4.22 -6.69 -22.35
N ILE A 41 3.40 -6.05 -21.50
CA ILE A 41 3.88 -5.47 -20.23
C ILE A 41 3.91 -6.48 -19.08
N ALA A 42 3.14 -7.56 -19.14
CA ALA A 42 3.07 -8.61 -18.12
C ALA A 42 4.45 -9.13 -17.68
N PRO A 43 5.39 -9.52 -18.58
CA PRO A 43 6.72 -9.95 -18.14
C PRO A 43 7.46 -8.85 -17.35
N VAL A 44 7.33 -7.59 -17.76
CA VAL A 44 7.92 -6.45 -17.04
C VAL A 44 7.27 -6.30 -15.66
N LEU A 45 5.96 -6.45 -15.54
CA LEU A 45 5.25 -6.40 -14.26
C LEU A 45 5.67 -7.52 -13.31
N LEU A 46 5.93 -8.73 -13.83
CA LEU A 46 6.43 -9.83 -13.01
C LEU A 46 7.82 -9.50 -12.44
N VAL A 47 8.73 -8.98 -13.27
CA VAL A 47 10.05 -8.55 -12.81
C VAL A 47 9.94 -7.41 -11.80
N ALA A 48 9.07 -6.42 -12.05
CA ALA A 48 8.83 -5.33 -11.12
C ALA A 48 8.28 -5.82 -9.78
N ALA A 49 7.36 -6.79 -9.80
CA ALA A 49 6.83 -7.42 -8.58
C ALA A 49 7.94 -8.13 -7.78
N PHE A 50 8.88 -8.78 -8.47
CA PHE A 50 10.02 -9.43 -7.84
C PHE A 50 10.95 -8.42 -7.15
N ILE A 51 11.19 -7.27 -7.77
CA ILE A 51 12.00 -6.18 -7.22
C ILE A 51 11.31 -5.54 -6.01
N ILE A 52 9.99 -5.32 -6.07
CA ILE A 52 9.22 -4.69 -4.97
C ILE A 52 9.15 -5.59 -3.75
N ASP A 53 8.69 -6.83 -3.92
CA ASP A 53 8.64 -7.82 -2.85
C ASP A 53 8.67 -9.25 -3.43
N LYS A 54 9.88 -9.81 -3.54
CA LYS A 54 10.14 -11.19 -3.98
C LYS A 54 9.30 -12.23 -3.25
N SER A 55 8.90 -11.97 -1.98
CA SER A 55 8.13 -12.94 -1.21
C SER A 55 6.76 -13.19 -1.81
N VAL A 56 6.17 -12.23 -2.54
CA VAL A 56 4.86 -12.41 -3.19
C VAL A 56 4.93 -13.49 -4.27
N ILE A 57 5.98 -13.45 -5.11
CA ILE A 57 6.20 -14.44 -6.16
C ILE A 57 6.58 -15.80 -5.57
N ILE A 58 7.50 -15.80 -4.59
CA ILE A 58 7.93 -17.04 -3.93
C ILE A 58 6.76 -17.72 -3.22
N ASN A 59 5.92 -16.96 -2.51
CA ASN A 59 4.76 -17.51 -1.81
C ASN A 59 3.69 -18.01 -2.79
N TYR A 60 3.52 -17.34 -3.93
CA TYR A 60 2.65 -17.84 -5.00
C TYR A 60 3.16 -19.16 -5.58
N GLY A 61 4.46 -19.26 -5.90
CA GLY A 61 5.07 -20.51 -6.36
C GLY A 61 5.00 -21.63 -5.31
N LYS A 62 5.23 -21.32 -4.03
CA LYS A 62 5.04 -22.25 -2.92
C LYS A 62 3.60 -22.73 -2.82
N TRP A 63 2.63 -21.84 -3.00
CA TRP A 63 1.21 -22.20 -3.03
C TRP A 63 0.92 -23.18 -4.17
N ILE A 64 1.40 -22.92 -5.39
CA ILE A 64 1.26 -23.86 -6.52
C ILE A 64 1.89 -25.22 -6.18
N ALA A 65 3.13 -25.23 -5.67
CA ALA A 65 3.82 -26.46 -5.33
C ALA A 65 3.11 -27.26 -4.22
N LYS A 66 2.55 -26.56 -3.23
CA LYS A 66 1.74 -27.17 -2.17
C LYS A 66 0.45 -27.75 -2.75
N THR A 67 -0.28 -26.99 -3.56
CA THR A 67 -1.51 -27.44 -4.23
C THR A 67 -1.24 -28.65 -5.10
N LEU A 68 -0.11 -28.69 -5.83
CA LEU A 68 0.27 -29.84 -6.64
C LEU A 68 0.54 -31.10 -5.83
N LYS A 69 1.09 -30.97 -4.62
CA LYS A 69 1.34 -32.09 -3.70
C LYS A 69 0.05 -32.60 -3.03
N GLU A 70 -0.82 -31.68 -2.61
CA GLU A 70 -2.06 -32.02 -1.90
C GLU A 70 -3.18 -32.48 -2.86
N ASN A 71 -3.28 -31.84 -4.02
CA ASN A 71 -4.25 -32.18 -5.05
C ASN A 71 -3.62 -31.96 -6.44
N PRO A 72 -3.03 -33.03 -7.03
CA PRO A 72 -2.33 -32.93 -8.30
C PRO A 72 -3.17 -32.35 -9.44
N LEU A 73 -4.47 -32.70 -9.49
CA LEU A 73 -5.38 -32.19 -10.51
C LEU A 73 -5.52 -30.67 -10.42
N LEU A 74 -5.76 -30.13 -9.21
CA LEU A 74 -5.86 -28.69 -8.99
C LEU A 74 -4.50 -27.99 -9.21
N GLY A 75 -3.40 -28.62 -8.84
CA GLY A 75 -2.06 -28.06 -9.06
C GLY A 75 -1.73 -27.90 -10.54
N ILE A 76 -2.02 -28.93 -11.36
CA ILE A 76 -1.86 -28.87 -12.82
C ILE A 76 -2.77 -27.81 -13.41
N ALA A 77 -4.04 -27.77 -13.00
CA ALA A 77 -4.98 -26.75 -13.44
C ALA A 77 -4.49 -25.34 -13.10
N ALA A 78 -3.93 -25.13 -11.91
CA ALA A 78 -3.35 -23.86 -11.50
C ALA A 78 -2.15 -23.47 -12.38
N ILE A 79 -1.22 -24.39 -12.67
CA ILE A 79 -0.07 -24.13 -13.55
C ILE A 79 -0.54 -23.73 -14.95
N VAL A 80 -1.46 -24.50 -15.54
CA VAL A 80 -2.02 -24.20 -16.87
C VAL A 80 -2.71 -22.83 -16.86
N PHE A 81 -3.47 -22.53 -15.82
CA PHE A 81 -4.12 -21.23 -15.66
C PHE A 81 -3.11 -20.09 -15.49
N THR A 82 -1.98 -20.31 -14.83
CA THR A 82 -0.89 -19.32 -14.74
C THR A 82 -0.24 -19.08 -16.10
N VAL A 83 0.03 -20.13 -16.86
CA VAL A 83 0.70 -20.01 -18.18
C VAL A 83 -0.22 -19.38 -19.22
N VAL A 84 -1.49 -19.78 -19.27
CA VAL A 84 -2.47 -19.22 -20.21
C VAL A 84 -2.97 -17.84 -19.73
N GLY A 85 -3.19 -17.70 -18.43
CA GLY A 85 -3.71 -16.50 -17.78
C GLY A 85 -2.62 -15.55 -17.28
N TYR A 86 -1.37 -15.68 -17.74
CA TYR A 86 -0.24 -14.86 -17.25
C TYR A 86 -0.52 -13.35 -17.38
N MET A 87 -1.24 -12.95 -18.43
CA MET A 87 -1.70 -11.58 -18.66
C MET A 87 -2.58 -11.03 -17.55
N VAL A 88 -3.25 -11.87 -16.75
CA VAL A 88 -4.02 -11.47 -15.57
C VAL A 88 -3.22 -11.72 -14.28
N VAL A 89 -2.54 -12.86 -14.20
CA VAL A 89 -1.83 -13.29 -12.99
C VAL A 89 -0.65 -12.38 -12.68
N PHE A 90 0.15 -11.96 -13.66
CA PHE A 90 1.34 -11.13 -13.40
C PHE A 90 0.98 -9.71 -12.92
N PRO A 91 0.03 -8.99 -13.55
CA PRO A 91 -0.47 -7.73 -12.99
C PRO A 91 -1.07 -7.90 -11.59
N TYR A 92 -1.78 -9.00 -11.34
CA TYR A 92 -2.30 -9.30 -10.00
C TYR A 92 -1.18 -9.44 -8.96
N LEU A 93 -0.12 -10.19 -9.27
CA LEU A 93 1.03 -10.35 -8.38
C LEU A 93 1.76 -9.02 -8.13
N PHE A 94 1.90 -8.21 -9.18
CA PHE A 94 2.45 -6.86 -9.07
C PHE A 94 1.62 -5.95 -8.16
N ALA A 95 0.31 -5.89 -8.39
CA ALA A 95 -0.61 -5.14 -7.53
C ALA A 95 -0.52 -5.61 -6.08
N LYS A 96 -0.53 -6.93 -5.85
CA LYS A 96 -0.36 -7.52 -4.52
C LYS A 96 0.97 -7.12 -3.85
N ALA A 97 2.06 -7.06 -4.61
CA ALA A 97 3.36 -6.59 -4.11
C ALA A 97 3.34 -5.11 -3.72
N LEU A 98 2.73 -4.25 -4.55
CA LEU A 98 2.54 -2.83 -4.23
C LEU A 98 1.73 -2.63 -2.95
N PHE A 99 0.58 -3.31 -2.84
CA PHE A 99 -0.28 -3.22 -1.66
C PHE A 99 0.44 -3.70 -0.41
N LYS A 100 1.12 -4.85 -0.49
CA LYS A 100 1.86 -5.38 0.66
C LYS A 100 2.99 -4.45 1.10
N LYS A 101 3.73 -3.86 0.17
CA LYS A 101 4.75 -2.86 0.49
C LYS A 101 4.13 -1.65 1.19
N LYS A 102 3.03 -1.11 0.66
CA LYS A 102 2.36 0.06 1.25
C LYS A 102 1.82 -0.22 2.65
N VAL A 103 1.23 -1.40 2.90
CA VAL A 103 0.78 -1.80 4.24
C VAL A 103 1.97 -1.91 5.21
N LYS A 104 3.10 -2.48 4.75
CA LYS A 104 4.31 -2.57 5.56
C LYS A 104 4.86 -1.20 5.93
N ASP A 105 4.94 -0.27 4.96
CA ASP A 105 5.45 1.09 5.20
C ASP A 105 4.60 1.82 6.23
N VAL A 106 3.26 1.71 6.13
CA VAL A 106 2.31 2.29 7.09
C VAL A 106 2.46 1.66 8.47
N GLN A 107 2.54 0.33 8.53
CA GLN A 107 2.74 -0.37 9.81
C GLN A 107 4.06 0.05 10.49
N GLN A 108 5.13 0.20 9.71
CA GLN A 108 6.42 0.67 10.23
C GLN A 108 6.36 2.11 10.73
N GLN A 109 5.58 2.98 10.10
CA GLN A 109 5.36 4.35 10.59
C GLN A 109 4.63 4.33 11.93
N TYR A 110 3.55 3.56 12.05
CA TYR A 110 2.84 3.40 13.32
C TYR A 110 3.72 2.78 14.42
N GLU A 111 4.55 1.79 14.09
CA GLU A 111 5.49 1.20 15.04
C GLU A 111 6.56 2.22 15.49
N ARG A 112 7.07 3.07 14.60
CA ARG A 112 8.00 4.17 14.94
C ARG A 112 7.32 5.24 15.82
N GLU A 113 6.07 5.57 15.54
CA GLU A 113 5.29 6.52 16.33
C GLU A 113 4.94 5.97 17.72
N GLN A 114 4.64 4.67 17.84
CA GLN A 114 4.28 4.04 19.11
C GLN A 114 5.49 3.67 19.98
N GLN A 115 6.64 3.33 19.38
CA GLN A 115 7.84 2.93 20.12
C GLN A 115 8.70 4.13 20.57
N GLY A 116 8.30 5.36 20.22
CA GLY A 116 9.10 6.55 20.50
C GLY A 116 10.31 6.61 19.57
N GLU A 117 10.50 7.76 18.95
CA GLU A 117 11.60 8.04 18.05
C GLU A 117 12.94 7.77 18.78
N LEU A 118 13.63 6.68 18.44
CA LEU A 118 15.08 6.61 18.64
C LEU A 118 15.67 7.61 17.65
N VAL A 119 15.62 8.89 18.03
CA VAL A 119 16.31 9.97 17.34
C VAL A 119 17.77 9.57 17.35
N ASP A 120 18.31 9.23 16.19
CA ASP A 120 19.76 9.25 16.00
C ASP A 120 20.15 10.72 16.20
N PHE A 121 20.69 11.03 17.38
CA PHE A 121 21.17 12.36 17.69
C PHE A 121 22.16 12.71 16.58
N GLU A 122 21.84 13.71 15.77
CA GLU A 122 22.89 14.41 15.05
C GLU A 122 23.76 15.02 16.13
N GLU A 123 24.88 14.35 16.42
CA GLU A 123 25.87 14.80 17.39
C GLU A 123 26.42 16.09 16.82
N ILE A 124 25.79 17.22 17.18
CA ILE A 124 26.30 18.53 16.85
C ILE A 124 27.69 18.53 17.49
N GLU A 125 28.74 18.48 16.67
CA GLU A 125 30.11 18.72 17.11
C GLU A 125 30.10 20.08 17.78
N SER A 126 29.90 20.08 19.10
CA SER A 126 30.04 21.24 19.95
C SER A 126 31.53 21.52 20.03
N LYS A 127 32.10 22.01 18.92
CA LYS A 127 33.37 22.71 18.97
C LYS A 127 33.16 23.80 20.01
N PRO A 128 33.85 23.76 21.15
CA PRO A 128 33.66 24.75 22.19
C PRO A 128 34.15 26.07 21.62
N ASN A 129 33.23 26.87 21.09
CA ASN A 129 33.54 28.22 20.67
C ASN A 129 33.74 29.01 21.96
N ARG A 130 35.00 29.06 22.40
CA ARG A 130 35.51 29.65 23.65
C ARG A 130 35.35 31.17 23.69
N LYS A 131 34.17 31.71 23.36
CA LYS A 131 33.97 33.17 23.29
C LYS A 131 32.62 33.70 23.77
N GLU A 132 31.68 32.86 24.21
CA GLU A 132 30.44 33.35 24.81
C GLU A 132 30.28 32.77 26.21
N THR A 133 30.98 33.37 27.16
CA THR A 133 30.68 33.23 28.58
C THR A 133 29.27 33.77 28.79
N LEU A 134 28.31 32.88 29.05
CA LEU A 134 26.96 33.27 29.45
C LEU A 134 27.06 34.12 30.73
N GLU A 135 26.82 35.42 30.63
CA GLU A 135 26.69 36.28 31.81
C GLU A 135 25.34 35.95 32.47
N LEU A 136 25.42 35.26 33.60
CA LEU A 136 24.24 34.96 34.41
C LEU A 136 23.68 36.27 34.99
N PRO A 137 22.36 36.52 34.90
CA PRO A 137 21.76 37.66 35.59
C PRO A 137 21.99 37.50 37.10
N GLN A 138 22.49 38.55 37.74
CA GLN A 138 22.73 38.54 39.18
C GLN A 138 21.38 38.60 39.90
N PHE A 139 21.03 37.50 40.58
CA PHE A 139 19.87 37.49 41.46
C PHE A 139 20.18 38.32 42.72
N GLU A 140 19.43 39.41 42.92
CA GLU A 140 19.36 40.07 44.23
C GLU A 140 18.84 39.06 45.25
N LYS A 141 19.68 38.71 46.22
CA LYS A 141 19.29 37.88 47.37
C LYS A 141 18.23 38.64 48.18
N GLN A 142 16.97 38.35 47.91
CA GLN A 142 15.89 38.78 48.79
C GLN A 142 16.12 38.14 50.17
N ALA A 143 16.15 38.99 51.20
CA ALA A 143 16.42 38.60 52.56
C ALA A 143 15.49 37.46 52.99
N LYS A 144 16.11 36.39 53.46
CA LYS A 144 15.51 35.14 53.95
C LYS A 144 14.42 35.44 55.00
N GLN A 145 13.15 35.40 54.62
CA GLN A 145 12.07 35.22 55.59
C GLN A 145 11.93 33.72 55.83
N GLU A 146 12.39 33.25 56.99
CA GLU A 146 12.15 31.88 57.47
C GLU A 146 10.65 31.70 57.78
N LYS A 147 9.85 31.44 56.75
CA LYS A 147 8.60 30.72 56.91
C LYS A 147 8.88 29.26 56.61
N ARG A 148 8.76 28.42 57.64
CA ARG A 148 8.81 26.96 57.55
C ARG A 148 7.90 26.54 56.38
N SER A 149 8.48 25.87 55.39
CA SER A 149 7.79 25.50 54.16
C SER A 149 6.67 24.52 54.49
N GLU A 150 5.52 24.66 53.84
CA GLU A 150 4.38 23.75 53.94
C GLU A 150 4.75 22.29 53.61
N TYR A 151 5.85 22.09 52.87
CA TYR A 151 6.45 20.76 52.61
C TYR A 151 6.99 20.07 53.87
N ASP A 152 7.43 20.82 54.88
CA ASP A 152 7.95 20.23 56.13
C ASP A 152 6.83 19.60 56.96
N GLN A 153 5.56 19.93 56.71
CA GLN A 153 4.41 19.40 57.45
C GLN A 153 3.85 18.11 56.86
N LEU A 154 4.32 17.67 55.68
CA LEU A 154 3.78 16.51 54.97
C LEU A 154 4.38 15.18 55.42
N PHE A 155 5.40 15.21 56.27
CA PHE A 155 6.16 14.02 56.70
C PHE A 155 6.23 13.87 58.23
N ASP A 156 5.54 14.74 58.98
CA ASP A 156 5.21 14.55 60.40
C ASP A 156 3.89 13.76 60.51
#